data_AF-A0A7C9LDN3-F1
#
_entry.id   AF-A0A7C9LDN3-F1
#
_cell.length_a   1.000
_cell.length_b   1.000
_cell.length_c   1.000
_cell.angle_alpha   90.00
_cell.angle_beta   90.00
_cell.angle_gamma   90.00
#
_symmetry.space_group_name_H-M   'P 1'
#
loop_
_entity.id
_entity.type
_entity.pdbx_description
1 polymer ?
#
loop_
_entity_poly.entity_id
_entity_poly.type
_entity_poly.pdbx_seq_one_letter_code
_entity_poly.pdbx_strand_id
1 'polypeptide(L)'
;MEKPTEKPAETSGVEKVTISGGTQAMTRASQERSAKDILILEMGSNGGWENDYQQLILQYDNIILNSGCKYYIVLGDTDDPADSVDVNQGEYGEDGNYVGIGDTAWEAALREAYGEHFFNTRTYMIQNGLSDCGLDTTTDDLENFKKGNISEQLRYDWTHFNCYGYYTKGIGVYKKGVELGYWS
;
A
#
# COMPACT_ATOMS: atom_id res chain seq x y z
N MET A 1 -40.42 11.88 -8.23
CA MET A 1 -41.03 10.57 -7.92
C MET A 1 -40.03 9.51 -8.31
N GLU A 2 -39.40 8.85 -7.35
CA GLU A 2 -38.53 7.70 -7.61
C GLU A 2 -39.37 6.54 -8.16
N LYS A 3 -38.84 5.87 -9.19
CA LYS A 3 -39.44 4.66 -9.73
C LYS A 3 -39.26 3.52 -8.70
N PRO A 4 -40.27 2.67 -8.46
CA PRO A 4 -40.10 1.52 -7.58
C PRO A 4 -39.01 0.60 -8.14
N THR A 5 -38.15 0.09 -7.28
CA THR A 5 -37.17 -0.95 -7.62
C THR A 5 -37.93 -2.20 -8.09
N GLU A 6 -37.82 -2.53 -9.38
CA GLU A 6 -38.38 -3.78 -9.91
C GLU A 6 -37.63 -4.98 -9.34
N LYS A 7 -38.38 -6.00 -8.92
CA LYS A 7 -37.82 -7.29 -8.48
C LYS A 7 -37.06 -7.90 -9.67
N PRO A 8 -35.84 -8.44 -9.50
CA PRO A 8 -35.13 -9.11 -10.58
C PRO A 8 -36.03 -10.19 -11.19
N ALA A 9 -36.08 -10.24 -12.53
CA ALA A 9 -36.74 -11.34 -13.24
C ALA A 9 -36.16 -12.68 -12.74
N GLU A 10 -37.02 -13.67 -12.48
CA GLU A 10 -36.53 -15.01 -12.15
C GLU A 10 -35.63 -15.49 -13.30
N THR A 11 -34.35 -15.70 -12.98
CA THR A 11 -33.39 -16.26 -13.90
C THR A 11 -33.82 -17.69 -14.24
N SER A 12 -34.49 -17.86 -15.39
CA SER A 12 -34.71 -19.17 -16.00
C SER A 12 -33.34 -19.77 -16.34
N GLY A 13 -32.90 -20.76 -15.56
CA GLY A 13 -31.62 -21.44 -15.81
C GLY A 13 -30.80 -21.84 -14.58
N VAL A 14 -31.34 -21.76 -13.36
CA VAL A 14 -30.62 -22.32 -12.19
C VAL A 14 -30.70 -23.85 -12.24
N GLU A 15 -29.75 -24.48 -12.90
CA GLU A 15 -29.55 -25.93 -12.83
C GLU A 15 -29.11 -26.31 -11.40
N LYS A 16 -29.83 -27.27 -10.81
CA LYS A 16 -29.40 -27.89 -9.55
C LYS A 16 -28.32 -28.92 -9.88
N VAL A 17 -27.09 -28.63 -9.45
CA VAL A 17 -25.99 -29.58 -9.50
C VAL A 17 -25.92 -30.31 -8.16
N THR A 18 -26.02 -31.64 -8.19
CA THR A 18 -25.81 -32.49 -7.01
C THR A 18 -24.32 -32.85 -6.93
N ILE A 19 -23.68 -32.51 -5.81
CA ILE A 19 -22.27 -32.78 -5.54
C ILE A 19 -22.17 -33.79 -4.38
N SER A 20 -21.26 -34.75 -4.47
CA SER A 20 -21.04 -35.70 -3.37
C SER A 20 -20.48 -35.00 -2.13
N GLY A 21 -20.92 -35.42 -0.95
CA GLY A 21 -20.39 -34.93 0.32
C GLY A 21 -18.87 -35.12 0.39
N GLY A 22 -18.15 -34.07 0.79
CA GLY A 22 -16.68 -34.05 0.80
C GLY A 22 -16.04 -33.50 -0.47
N THR A 23 -16.82 -33.18 -1.51
CA THR A 23 -16.29 -32.49 -2.70
C THR A 23 -15.95 -31.05 -2.37
N GLN A 24 -14.70 -30.65 -2.63
CA GLN A 24 -14.26 -29.26 -2.48
C GLN A 24 -14.84 -28.41 -3.61
N ALA A 25 -15.72 -27.47 -3.26
CA ALA A 25 -16.18 -26.44 -4.19
C ALA A 25 -15.18 -25.29 -4.20
N MET A 26 -14.58 -25.01 -5.35
CA MET A 26 -13.75 -23.83 -5.57
C MET A 26 -14.42 -22.92 -6.58
N THR A 27 -14.45 -21.61 -6.31
CA THR A 27 -14.99 -20.66 -7.28
C THR A 27 -13.99 -20.50 -8.41
N ARG A 28 -14.50 -20.12 -9.59
CA ARG A 28 -13.62 -19.77 -10.71
C ARG A 28 -12.61 -18.68 -10.31
N ALA A 29 -13.04 -17.68 -9.52
CA ALA A 29 -12.17 -16.66 -8.98
C ALA A 29 -11.08 -17.21 -8.02
N SER A 30 -11.34 -18.27 -7.25
CA SER A 30 -10.30 -18.88 -6.40
C SER A 30 -9.33 -19.75 -7.19
N GLN A 31 -9.71 -20.23 -8.38
CA GLN A 31 -8.83 -20.92 -9.31
C GLN A 31 -8.06 -19.95 -10.24
N GLU A 32 -8.70 -18.83 -10.60
CA GLU A 32 -8.12 -17.76 -11.41
C GLU A 32 -7.26 -16.79 -10.61
N ARG A 33 -7.33 -16.81 -9.26
CA ARG A 33 -6.27 -16.30 -8.40
C ARG A 33 -5.01 -17.06 -8.73
N SER A 34 -4.28 -16.52 -9.69
CA SER A 34 -3.28 -17.26 -10.44
C SER A 34 -1.90 -16.81 -10.01
N ALA A 35 -0.89 -17.66 -10.25
CA ALA A 35 0.51 -17.25 -10.22
C ALA A 35 0.84 -16.08 -11.19
N LYS A 36 -0.15 -15.53 -11.92
CA LYS A 36 0.00 -14.34 -12.77
C LYS A 36 -0.57 -13.07 -12.12
N ASP A 37 -1.29 -13.19 -11.02
CA ASP A 37 -1.79 -12.03 -10.28
C ASP A 37 -0.64 -11.38 -9.50
N ILE A 38 -0.77 -10.08 -9.29
CA ILE A 38 0.19 -9.27 -8.55
C ILE A 38 -0.48 -8.78 -7.27
N LEU A 39 0.08 -9.14 -6.12
CA LEU A 39 -0.35 -8.66 -4.82
C LEU A 39 0.29 -7.30 -4.54
N ILE A 40 -0.51 -6.26 -4.35
CA ILE A 40 -0.06 -4.96 -3.86
C ILE A 40 -0.53 -4.87 -2.41
N LEU A 41 0.41 -4.84 -1.46
CA LEU A 41 0.11 -4.96 -0.03
C LEU A 41 0.68 -3.77 0.74
N GLU A 42 -0.22 -3.07 1.43
CA GLU A 42 0.07 -1.93 2.29
C GLU A 42 -0.69 -2.12 3.60
N MET A 43 0.02 -2.21 4.72
CA MET A 43 -0.59 -2.34 6.03
C MET A 43 0.37 -1.95 7.16
N GLY A 44 -0.21 -1.79 8.34
CA GLY A 44 0.49 -1.66 9.60
C GLY A 44 0.34 -0.28 10.25
N SER A 45 0.13 0.81 9.51
CA SER A 45 0.06 2.17 10.07
C SER A 45 -0.98 2.32 11.19
N ASN A 46 -2.04 1.50 11.16
CA ASN A 46 -3.06 1.42 12.22
C ASN A 46 -2.66 0.57 13.45
N GLY A 47 -1.41 0.10 13.56
CA GLY A 47 -0.92 -0.78 14.61
C GLY A 47 -1.32 -2.25 14.45
N GLY A 48 -1.41 -2.99 15.56
CA GLY A 48 -1.78 -4.42 15.59
C GLY A 48 -0.61 -5.41 15.58
N TRP A 49 0.61 -4.92 15.76
CA TRP A 49 1.86 -5.70 15.76
C TRP A 49 2.78 -5.31 16.95
N GLU A 50 2.20 -4.67 17.98
CA GLU A 50 2.84 -4.38 19.29
C GLU A 50 4.17 -3.61 19.22
N ASN A 51 4.39 -2.82 18.15
CA ASN A 51 5.66 -2.16 17.87
C ASN A 51 6.86 -3.14 17.72
N ASP A 52 6.58 -4.39 17.35
CA ASP A 52 7.57 -5.43 17.01
C ASP A 52 7.61 -5.69 15.50
N TYR A 53 8.63 -5.17 14.81
CA TYR A 53 8.76 -5.34 13.36
C TYR A 53 8.81 -6.80 12.91
N GLN A 54 9.25 -7.73 13.76
CA GLN A 54 9.20 -9.16 13.41
C GLN A 54 7.74 -9.64 13.31
N GLN A 55 6.86 -9.18 14.22
CA GLN A 55 5.43 -9.48 14.11
C GLN A 55 4.81 -8.84 12.87
N LEU A 56 5.16 -7.61 12.55
CA LEU A 56 4.68 -6.93 11.34
C LEU A 56 5.08 -7.73 10.08
N ILE A 57 6.37 -8.08 9.97
CA ILE A 57 6.91 -8.87 8.86
C ILE A 57 6.23 -10.24 8.78
N LEU A 58 6.02 -10.91 9.92
CA LEU A 58 5.29 -12.18 9.95
C LEU A 58 3.84 -12.05 9.45
N GLN A 59 3.16 -10.93 9.73
CA GLN A 59 1.83 -10.68 9.18
C GLN A 59 1.88 -10.49 7.65
N TYR A 60 2.84 -9.72 7.14
CA TYR A 60 3.07 -9.55 5.70
C TYR A 60 3.35 -10.89 5.02
N ASP A 61 4.26 -11.68 5.56
CA ASP A 61 4.65 -12.99 5.06
C ASP A 61 3.45 -13.94 5.00
N ASN A 62 2.62 -13.95 6.04
CA ASN A 62 1.41 -14.76 6.07
C ASN A 62 0.44 -14.37 4.95
N ILE A 63 0.25 -13.08 4.66
CA ILE A 63 -0.62 -12.64 3.57
C ILE A 63 -0.02 -13.00 2.22
N ILE A 64 1.28 -12.75 2.02
CA ILE A 64 1.99 -13.05 0.78
C ILE A 64 1.91 -14.55 0.48
N LEU A 65 2.27 -15.41 1.45
CA LEU A 65 2.24 -16.86 1.31
C LEU A 65 0.82 -17.40 1.03
N ASN A 66 -0.20 -16.88 1.73
CA ASN A 66 -1.58 -17.33 1.56
C ASN A 66 -2.28 -16.72 0.33
N SER A 67 -1.71 -15.67 -0.28
CA SER A 67 -2.29 -15.04 -1.47
C SER A 67 -2.25 -15.93 -2.70
N GLY A 68 -1.27 -16.85 -2.79
CA GLY A 68 -0.98 -17.64 -3.98
C GLY A 68 -0.40 -16.83 -5.16
N CYS A 69 -0.15 -15.52 -4.97
CA CYS A 69 0.44 -14.65 -5.98
C CYS A 69 1.94 -14.92 -6.08
N LYS A 70 2.45 -15.05 -7.30
CA LYS A 70 3.90 -15.14 -7.54
C LYS A 70 4.57 -13.77 -7.43
N TYR A 71 3.85 -12.73 -7.82
CA TYR A 71 4.33 -11.36 -7.88
C TYR A 71 3.71 -10.55 -6.75
N TYR A 72 4.53 -9.72 -6.10
CA TYR A 72 4.05 -8.83 -5.05
C TYR A 72 4.89 -7.57 -4.93
N ILE A 73 4.27 -6.52 -4.39
CA ILE A 73 4.89 -5.25 -4.01
C ILE A 73 4.40 -4.93 -2.58
N VAL A 74 5.35 -4.65 -1.68
CA VAL A 74 5.07 -4.18 -0.32
C VAL A 74 5.21 -2.66 -0.30
N LEU A 75 4.19 -1.96 0.17
CA LEU A 75 4.17 -0.50 0.22
C LEU A 75 4.49 -0.04 1.64
N GLY A 76 5.40 0.92 1.75
CA GLY A 76 5.72 1.58 3.01
C GLY A 76 4.64 2.55 3.45
N ASP A 77 4.72 2.91 4.73
CA ASP A 77 3.84 3.86 5.40
C ASP A 77 3.82 5.22 4.68
N THR A 78 2.72 5.95 4.88
CA THR A 78 2.48 7.27 4.32
C THR A 78 2.23 8.32 5.39
N ASP A 79 2.24 7.94 6.67
CA ASP A 79 2.14 8.89 7.78
C ASP A 79 3.40 9.74 7.86
N ASP A 80 3.26 10.93 8.43
CA ASP A 80 4.43 11.74 8.77
C ASP A 80 5.18 11.05 9.91
N PRO A 81 6.53 10.94 9.87
CA PRO A 81 7.30 10.21 10.88
C PRO A 81 6.95 10.60 12.32
N ALA A 82 6.79 11.90 12.61
CA ALA A 82 6.46 12.39 13.95
C ALA A 82 5.05 11.98 14.46
N ASP A 83 4.12 11.64 13.56
CA ASP A 83 2.70 11.43 13.87
C ASP A 83 2.26 9.97 13.66
N SER A 84 3.21 9.07 13.32
CA SER A 84 2.94 7.64 13.16
C SER A 84 2.54 6.97 14.48
N VAL A 85 1.73 5.92 14.40
CA VAL A 85 1.41 5.04 15.54
C VAL A 85 2.64 4.26 16.02
N ASP A 86 3.62 4.04 15.14
CA ASP A 86 4.90 3.47 15.52
C ASP A 86 5.78 4.52 16.19
N VAL A 87 5.94 4.38 17.50
CA VAL A 87 6.77 5.26 18.33
C VAL A 87 8.25 5.28 17.94
N ASN A 88 8.71 4.29 17.16
CA ASN A 88 10.08 4.22 16.67
C ASN A 88 10.26 4.96 15.34
N GLN A 89 9.18 5.41 14.72
CA GLN A 89 9.18 6.01 13.40
C GLN A 89 9.41 7.52 13.42
N GLY A 90 10.24 8.04 14.33
CA GLY A 90 10.36 9.48 14.59
C GLY A 90 10.94 10.33 13.44
N GLU A 91 10.73 11.65 13.51
CA GLU A 91 11.24 12.62 12.54
C GLU A 91 12.78 12.77 12.54
N TYR A 92 13.48 12.21 13.55
CA TYR A 92 14.94 12.23 13.65
C TYR A 92 15.52 10.83 13.46
N GLY A 93 16.60 10.75 12.68
CA GLY A 93 17.42 9.56 12.57
C GLY A 93 18.31 9.35 13.79
N GLU A 94 19.06 8.23 13.81
CA GLU A 94 19.99 7.88 14.89
C GLU A 94 21.12 8.91 15.09
N ASP A 95 21.43 9.69 14.05
CA ASP A 95 22.44 10.76 14.09
C ASP A 95 21.91 12.08 14.69
N GLY A 96 20.62 12.12 15.06
CA GLY A 96 19.94 13.29 15.62
C GLY A 96 19.55 14.34 14.57
N ASN A 97 19.77 14.08 13.27
CA ASN A 97 19.28 14.93 12.20
C ASN A 97 17.88 14.50 11.77
N TYR A 98 17.15 15.39 11.08
CA TYR A 98 15.89 14.99 10.49
C TYR A 98 16.07 13.85 9.48
N VAL A 99 15.13 12.90 9.48
CA VAL A 99 15.20 11.71 8.64
C VAL A 99 15.15 12.04 7.15
N GLY A 100 14.38 13.06 6.75
CA GLY A 100 14.28 13.48 5.35
C GLY A 100 13.89 12.33 4.42
N ILE A 101 14.74 12.05 3.41
CA ILE A 101 14.61 10.88 2.50
C ILE A 101 15.35 9.63 2.99
N GLY A 102 16.00 9.70 4.16
CA GLY A 102 16.49 8.52 4.85
C GLY A 102 15.35 7.63 5.31
N ASP A 103 15.70 6.43 5.74
CA ASP A 103 14.74 5.48 6.28
C ASP A 103 14.38 5.80 7.72
N THR A 104 13.09 5.65 8.01
CA THR A 104 12.65 5.40 9.38
C THR A 104 12.98 3.96 9.78
N ALA A 105 12.94 3.64 11.07
CA ALA A 105 13.20 2.27 11.54
C ALA A 105 12.25 1.24 10.91
N TRP A 106 10.98 1.62 10.70
CA TRP A 106 9.99 0.83 9.98
C TRP A 106 10.41 0.56 8.54
N GLU A 107 10.76 1.61 7.80
CA GLU A 107 11.12 1.50 6.39
C GLU A 107 12.39 0.69 6.20
N ALA A 108 13.36 0.84 7.11
CA ALA A 108 14.57 0.03 7.14
C ALA A 108 14.23 -1.46 7.34
N ALA A 109 13.35 -1.78 8.30
CA ALA A 109 12.92 -3.14 8.57
C ALA A 109 12.21 -3.78 7.36
N LEU A 110 11.27 -3.06 6.73
CA LEU A 110 10.59 -3.58 5.53
C LEU A 110 11.52 -3.67 4.32
N ARG A 111 12.47 -2.75 4.16
CA ARG A 111 13.49 -2.82 3.12
C ARG A 111 14.39 -4.03 3.30
N GLU A 112 14.85 -4.29 4.52
CA GLU A 112 15.69 -5.45 4.83
C GLU A 112 14.93 -6.76 4.56
N ALA A 113 13.64 -6.82 4.93
CA ALA A 113 12.82 -8.00 4.74
C ALA A 113 12.45 -8.29 3.26
N TYR A 114 12.10 -7.25 2.49
CA TYR A 114 11.50 -7.43 1.16
C TYR A 114 12.39 -6.98 -0.01
N GLY A 115 13.52 -6.32 0.27
CA GLY A 115 14.49 -5.89 -0.74
C GLY A 115 13.83 -5.07 -1.86
N GLU A 116 14.02 -5.49 -3.11
CA GLU A 116 13.49 -4.78 -4.29
C GLU A 116 11.96 -4.72 -4.34
N HIS A 117 11.27 -5.65 -3.66
CA HIS A 117 9.82 -5.68 -3.57
C HIS A 117 9.24 -4.61 -2.66
N PHE A 118 10.07 -3.97 -1.82
CA PHE A 118 9.66 -2.85 -0.99
C PHE A 118 9.63 -1.56 -1.80
N PHE A 119 8.48 -0.90 -1.78
CA PHE A 119 8.28 0.45 -2.28
C PHE A 119 8.17 1.40 -1.09
N ASN A 120 9.22 2.18 -0.83
CA ASN A 120 9.16 3.23 0.17
C ASN A 120 8.26 4.37 -0.37
N THR A 121 6.97 4.27 -0.07
CA THR A 121 5.94 5.20 -0.55
C THR A 121 6.26 6.62 -0.13
N ARG A 122 6.55 6.86 1.16
CA ARG A 122 6.85 8.20 1.70
C ARG A 122 7.95 8.92 0.91
N THR A 123 9.10 8.28 0.73
CA THR A 123 10.22 8.88 -0.02
C THR A 123 9.88 9.16 -1.48
N TYR A 124 9.14 8.26 -2.15
CA TYR A 124 8.68 8.50 -3.51
C TYR A 124 7.77 9.73 -3.59
N MET A 125 6.80 9.84 -2.66
CA MET A 125 5.83 10.94 -2.61
C MET A 125 6.52 12.28 -2.36
N ILE A 126 7.53 12.32 -1.50
CA ILE A 126 8.35 13.51 -1.23
C ILE A 126 9.13 13.93 -2.47
N GLN A 127 9.76 12.98 -3.16
CA GLN A 127 10.66 13.26 -4.28
C GLN A 127 9.92 13.59 -5.58
N ASN A 128 8.76 12.99 -5.81
CA ASN A 128 8.09 13.00 -7.11
C ASN A 128 6.66 13.55 -7.05
N GLY A 129 6.05 13.58 -5.86
CA GLY A 129 4.60 13.72 -5.75
C GLY A 129 4.05 15.01 -6.34
N LEU A 130 4.72 16.13 -6.07
CA LEU A 130 4.36 17.44 -6.64
C LEU A 130 4.58 17.50 -8.15
N SER A 131 5.74 17.01 -8.62
CA SER A 131 6.08 17.05 -10.04
C SER A 131 5.19 16.15 -10.91
N ASP A 132 4.84 14.96 -10.42
CA ASP A 132 3.91 14.04 -11.09
C ASP A 132 2.51 14.69 -11.25
N CYS A 133 2.16 15.64 -10.38
CA CYS A 133 0.90 16.38 -10.43
C CYS A 133 1.00 17.78 -11.09
N GLY A 134 2.19 18.22 -11.50
CA GLY A 134 2.41 19.56 -12.04
C GLY A 134 2.14 20.68 -11.01
N LEU A 135 2.34 20.41 -9.73
CA LEU A 135 2.18 21.37 -8.63
C LEU A 135 3.50 22.08 -8.35
N ASP A 136 3.43 23.37 -8.02
CA ASP A 136 4.59 24.15 -7.63
C ASP A 136 4.99 23.84 -6.18
N THR A 137 6.30 23.74 -5.93
CA THR A 137 6.86 23.56 -4.59
C THR A 137 6.75 24.85 -3.78
N THR A 138 6.19 24.77 -2.58
CA THR A 138 6.10 25.88 -1.61
C THR A 138 7.27 25.85 -0.62
N THR A 139 7.39 26.91 0.20
CA THR A 139 8.38 26.91 1.30
C THR A 139 8.04 25.86 2.37
N ASP A 140 6.76 25.65 2.65
CA ASP A 140 6.32 24.65 3.64
C ASP A 140 6.67 23.23 3.17
N ASP A 141 6.56 22.96 1.87
CA ASP A 141 7.00 21.68 1.29
C ASP A 141 8.51 21.44 1.49
N LEU A 142 9.33 22.48 1.40
CA LEU A 142 10.77 22.37 1.61
C LEU A 142 11.12 22.09 3.07
N GLU A 143 10.39 22.67 4.03
CA GLU A 143 10.57 22.37 5.45
C GLU A 143 10.05 20.97 5.80
N ASN A 144 8.91 20.58 5.24
CA ASN A 144 8.36 19.23 5.42
C ASN A 144 9.27 18.15 4.82
N PHE A 145 9.86 18.40 3.64
CA PHE A 145 10.85 17.47 3.06
C PHE A 145 12.02 17.26 4.03
N LYS A 146 12.60 18.31 4.64
CA LYS A 146 13.71 18.12 5.59
C LYS A 146 13.34 17.13 6.70
N LYS A 147 12.12 17.23 7.23
CA LYS A 147 11.58 16.37 8.31
C LYS A 147 11.21 14.96 7.84
N GLY A 148 11.10 14.75 6.53
CA GLY A 148 10.62 13.50 5.96
C GLY A 148 9.10 13.42 5.83
N ASN A 149 8.41 14.56 5.82
CA ASN A 149 6.96 14.64 5.71
C ASN A 149 6.55 14.80 4.25
N ILE A 150 5.42 14.17 3.88
CA ILE A 150 4.85 14.31 2.54
C ILE A 150 4.16 15.67 2.45
N SER A 151 4.26 16.32 1.28
CA SER A 151 3.58 17.60 1.02
C SER A 151 2.10 17.57 1.39
N GLU A 152 1.64 18.58 2.13
CA GLU A 152 0.22 18.78 2.47
C GLU A 152 -0.63 18.99 1.21
N GLN A 153 -0.04 19.47 0.10
CA GLN A 153 -0.75 19.61 -1.17
C GLN A 153 -1.23 18.26 -1.74
N LEU A 154 -0.64 17.15 -1.31
CA LEU A 154 -1.01 15.79 -1.69
C LEU A 154 -1.99 15.14 -0.70
N ARG A 155 -2.26 15.80 0.43
CA ARG A 155 -3.08 15.31 1.53
C ARG A 155 -4.49 15.89 1.53
N TYR A 156 -5.44 15.12 2.04
CA TYR A 156 -6.80 15.56 2.37
C TYR A 156 -6.88 15.94 3.85
N ASP A 157 -6.28 15.12 4.70
CA ASP A 157 -6.07 15.37 6.13
C ASP A 157 -4.67 14.87 6.52
N TRP A 158 -4.36 14.83 7.82
CA TRP A 158 -3.02 14.46 8.29
C TRP A 158 -2.59 13.03 7.92
N THR A 159 -3.54 12.09 7.66
CA THR A 159 -3.26 10.69 7.30
C THR A 159 -3.51 10.43 5.81
N HIS A 160 -4.65 10.89 5.30
CA HIS A 160 -5.18 10.46 4.01
C HIS A 160 -4.76 11.36 2.86
N PHE A 161 -4.48 10.75 1.70
CA PHE A 161 -4.24 11.49 0.47
C PHE A 161 -5.51 12.08 -0.14
N ASN A 162 -5.34 13.20 -0.84
CA ASN A 162 -6.33 13.70 -1.78
C ASN A 162 -6.17 13.03 -3.16
N CYS A 163 -6.88 13.51 -4.18
CA CYS A 163 -6.80 12.93 -5.52
C CYS A 163 -5.39 13.02 -6.15
N TYR A 164 -4.63 14.08 -5.86
CA TYR A 164 -3.24 14.21 -6.33
C TYR A 164 -2.34 13.16 -5.66
N GLY A 165 -2.43 13.01 -4.34
CA GLY A 165 -1.65 12.00 -3.63
C GLY A 165 -1.95 10.58 -4.12
N TYR A 166 -3.22 10.19 -4.29
CA TYR A 166 -3.55 8.87 -4.84
C TYR A 166 -3.12 8.67 -6.29
N TYR A 167 -3.21 9.71 -7.13
CA TYR A 167 -2.72 9.66 -8.51
C TYR A 167 -1.22 9.39 -8.55
N THR A 168 -0.45 10.15 -7.77
CA THR A 168 1.01 10.05 -7.69
C THR A 168 1.46 8.72 -7.10
N LYS A 169 0.77 8.22 -6.07
CA LYS A 169 1.00 6.88 -5.50
C LYS A 169 0.77 5.79 -6.55
N GLY A 170 -0.29 5.91 -7.34
CA GLY A 170 -0.57 5.00 -8.46
C GLY A 170 0.55 4.97 -9.50
N ILE A 171 1.12 6.14 -9.85
CA ILE A 171 2.30 6.22 -10.73
C ILE A 171 3.50 5.51 -10.11
N GLY A 172 3.79 5.77 -8.83
CA GLY A 172 4.92 5.16 -8.13
C GLY A 172 4.82 3.64 -8.07
N VAL A 173 3.64 3.12 -7.70
CA VAL A 173 3.37 1.68 -7.72
C VAL A 173 3.54 1.12 -9.12
N TYR A 174 2.99 1.77 -10.17
CA TYR A 174 3.17 1.35 -11.56
C TYR A 174 4.65 1.29 -11.95
N LYS A 175 5.43 2.34 -11.67
CA LYS A 175 6.87 2.39 -11.94
C LYS A 175 7.61 1.24 -11.24
N LYS A 176 7.26 0.94 -9.98
CA LYS A 176 7.86 -0.18 -9.23
C LYS A 176 7.53 -1.54 -9.85
N GLY A 177 6.31 -1.78 -10.31
CA GLY A 177 6.03 -3.06 -10.98
C GLY A 177 6.64 -3.16 -12.37
N VAL A 178 6.88 -2.05 -13.08
CA VAL A 178 7.71 -2.06 -14.30
C VAL A 178 9.17 -2.39 -13.96
N GLU A 179 9.73 -1.78 -12.92
CA GLU A 179 11.08 -2.06 -12.41
C GLU A 179 11.26 -3.55 -12.06
N LEU A 180 10.26 -4.15 -11.42
CA LEU A 180 10.23 -5.58 -11.07
C LEU A 180 9.89 -6.51 -12.25
N GLY A 181 9.58 -5.95 -13.43
CA GLY A 181 9.23 -6.71 -14.63
C GLY A 181 7.85 -7.36 -14.61
N TYR A 182 6.93 -6.86 -13.78
CA TYR A 182 5.55 -7.33 -13.69
C TYR A 182 4.65 -6.73 -14.78
N TRP A 183 4.99 -5.54 -15.25
CA TRP A 183 4.30 -4.83 -16.32
C TRP A 183 5.27 -4.39 -17.43
N SER A 184 4.71 -4.10 -18.60
CA SER A 184 5.41 -3.69 -19.82
C SER A 184 4.66 -2.56 -20.52
#